data_AF-A0A9X1U4A2-F1
#
_entry.id   AF-A0A9X1U4A2-F1
#
_cell.length_a   1.000
_cell.length_b   1.000
_cell.length_c   1.000
_cell.angle_alpha   90.00
_cell.angle_beta   90.00
_cell.angle_gamma   90.00
#
_symmetry.space_group_name_H-M   'P 1'
#
loop_
_entity.id
_entity.type
_entity.pdbx_description
1 polymer ?
#
loop_
_entity_poly.entity_id
_entity_poly.type
_entity_poly.pdbx_seq_one_letter_code
_entity_poly.pdbx_strand_id
1 'polypeptide(L)'
;MSVTWYECKVKYKKTHETGEQKVTTDTYLLDAVSYTEAEARITEEMKTFTEEDFRIMNIKVANFSEVHPFENSDRWFKSKVSLVALDEESGKEKKANIYLLVQANDVKEAFDNTTKAMEQTMGDYNIPSITESPIVDVFPYFTGEEEQLEKFKVLDSPELVEQEN
;
A
#
# COMPACT_ATOMS: atom_id res chain seq x y z
N MET A 1 9.79 -2.16 13.52
CA MET A 1 10.14 -3.40 12.78
C MET A 1 10.29 -3.03 11.31
N SER A 2 11.11 -3.74 10.53
CA SER A 2 11.22 -3.49 9.09
C SER A 2 9.96 -4.02 8.40
N VAL A 3 9.21 -3.13 7.77
CA VAL A 3 8.02 -3.47 6.96
C VAL A 3 8.46 -4.34 5.79
N THR A 4 7.77 -5.46 5.56
CA THR A 4 8.03 -6.35 4.42
C THR A 4 6.74 -6.66 3.70
N TRP A 5 6.58 -6.09 2.51
CA TRP A 5 5.38 -6.26 1.71
C TRP A 5 5.38 -7.57 0.93
N TYR A 6 4.26 -8.28 0.96
CA TYR A 6 3.98 -9.50 0.21
C TYR A 6 2.82 -9.28 -0.75
N GLU A 7 3.04 -9.54 -2.04
CA GLU A 7 1.96 -9.61 -3.03
C GLU A 7 1.36 -11.02 -3.03
N CYS A 8 0.09 -11.12 -2.61
CA CYS A 8 -0.71 -12.34 -2.59
C CYS A 8 -1.73 -12.30 -3.72
N LYS A 9 -1.66 -13.26 -4.64
CA LYS A 9 -2.63 -13.43 -5.72
C LYS A 9 -3.67 -14.47 -5.31
N VAL A 10 -4.93 -14.08 -5.23
CA VAL A 10 -6.03 -14.95 -4.78
C VAL A 10 -7.04 -15.11 -5.90
N LYS A 11 -7.45 -16.36 -6.14
CA LYS A 11 -8.49 -16.72 -7.09
C LYS A 11 -9.74 -17.16 -6.34
N TYR A 12 -10.86 -16.51 -6.60
CA TYR A 12 -12.13 -16.77 -5.93
C TYR A 12 -13.30 -16.49 -6.87
N LYS A 13 -14.50 -16.92 -6.49
CA LYS A 13 -15.73 -16.59 -7.21
C LYS A 13 -16.31 -15.30 -6.65
N LYS A 14 -16.54 -14.33 -7.54
CA LYS A 14 -17.19 -13.06 -7.21
C LYS A 14 -18.54 -13.02 -7.90
N THR A 15 -19.60 -12.75 -7.13
CA THR A 15 -20.93 -12.50 -7.67
C THR A 15 -20.96 -11.07 -8.17
N HIS A 16 -21.13 -10.87 -9.48
CA HIS A 16 -21.31 -9.53 -10.04
C HIS A 16 -22.73 -9.02 -9.81
N GLU A 17 -22.94 -7.70 -9.95
CA GLU A 17 -24.22 -7.01 -9.77
C GLU A 17 -25.38 -7.58 -10.62
N THR A 18 -25.06 -8.33 -11.67
CA THR A 18 -26.00 -9.03 -12.54
C THR A 18 -26.46 -10.39 -12.00
N GLY A 19 -25.94 -10.84 -10.86
CA GLY A 19 -26.19 -12.16 -10.27
C GLY A 19 -25.33 -13.29 -10.86
N GLU A 20 -24.45 -13.00 -11.83
CA GLU A 20 -23.57 -13.99 -12.42
C GLU A 20 -22.31 -14.20 -11.55
N GLN A 21 -22.04 -15.46 -11.19
CA GLN A 21 -20.81 -15.84 -10.49
C GLN A 21 -19.67 -15.96 -11.49
N LYS A 22 -18.66 -15.08 -11.38
CA LYS A 22 -17.45 -15.13 -12.20
C LYS A 22 -16.23 -15.46 -11.36
N VAL A 23 -15.38 -16.33 -11.88
CA VAL A 23 -14.08 -16.60 -11.27
C VAL A 23 -13.12 -15.48 -11.63
N THR A 24 -12.64 -14.77 -10.61
CA THR A 24 -11.72 -13.64 -10.75
C THR A 24 -10.42 -13.95 -10.02
N THR A 25 -9.35 -13.22 -10.35
CA THR A 25 -8.05 -13.36 -9.71
C THR A 25 -7.51 -11.98 -9.38
N ASP A 26 -7.52 -11.64 -8.11
CA ASP A 26 -7.11 -10.35 -7.59
C ASP A 26 -5.76 -10.45 -6.88
N THR A 27 -5.05 -9.33 -6.83
CA THR A 27 -3.76 -9.23 -6.14
C THR A 27 -3.92 -8.31 -4.95
N TYR A 28 -3.48 -8.76 -3.79
CA TYR A 28 -3.51 -8.02 -2.53
C TYR A 28 -2.09 -7.81 -2.04
N LEU A 29 -1.84 -6.70 -1.37
CA LEU A 29 -0.56 -6.45 -0.72
C LEU A 29 -0.73 -6.59 0.79
N LEU A 30 0.15 -7.33 1.45
CA LEU A 30 0.11 -7.52 2.89
C LEU A 30 1.47 -7.21 3.48
N ASP A 31 1.52 -6.46 4.59
CA ASP A 31 2.73 -6.42 5.41
C ASP A 31 2.73 -7.64 6.34
N ALA A 32 3.83 -8.38 6.35
CA ALA A 32 4.01 -9.58 7.15
C ALA A 32 5.50 -9.83 7.42
N VAL A 33 5.83 -10.63 8.43
CA VAL A 33 7.22 -11.01 8.72
C VAL A 33 7.64 -12.29 8.00
N SER A 34 6.70 -13.07 7.44
CA SER A 34 7.00 -14.31 6.73
C SER A 34 5.92 -14.71 5.71
N TYR A 35 6.27 -15.63 4.79
CA TYR A 35 5.32 -16.22 3.84
C TYR A 35 4.14 -16.92 4.51
N THR A 36 4.40 -17.67 5.59
CA THR A 36 3.37 -18.39 6.34
C THR A 36 2.39 -17.41 7.00
N GLU A 37 2.90 -16.31 7.53
CA GLU A 37 2.05 -15.27 8.10
C GLU A 37 1.25 -14.53 7.02
N ALA A 38 1.88 -14.15 5.91
CA ALA A 38 1.18 -13.54 4.77
C ALA A 38 0.04 -14.45 4.27
N GLU A 39 0.27 -15.76 4.20
CA GLU A 39 -0.75 -16.76 3.85
C GLU A 39 -1.90 -16.82 4.87
N ALA A 40 -1.57 -16.85 6.17
CA ALA A 40 -2.57 -16.88 7.23
C ALA A 40 -3.44 -15.62 7.22
N ARG A 41 -2.83 -14.45 7.09
CA ARG A 41 -3.53 -13.16 7.09
C ARG A 41 -4.45 -13.02 5.88
N ILE A 42 -3.96 -13.27 4.67
CA ILE A 42 -4.84 -13.19 3.49
C ILE A 42 -5.97 -14.24 3.57
N THR A 43 -5.72 -15.39 4.19
CA THR A 43 -6.77 -16.40 4.42
C THR A 43 -7.87 -15.88 5.34
N GLU A 44 -7.52 -15.11 6.37
CA GLU A 44 -8.49 -14.49 7.30
C GLU A 44 -9.28 -13.37 6.63
N GLU A 45 -8.60 -12.46 5.91
CA GLU A 45 -9.27 -11.38 5.16
C GLU A 45 -10.25 -11.94 4.11
N MET A 46 -9.82 -12.96 3.35
CA MET A 46 -10.66 -13.56 2.32
C MET A 46 -11.89 -14.28 2.88
N LYS A 47 -11.82 -14.86 4.09
CA LYS A 47 -13.00 -15.45 4.77
C LYS A 47 -14.03 -14.40 5.17
N THR A 48 -13.58 -13.19 5.51
CA THR A 48 -14.47 -12.06 5.80
C THR A 48 -15.13 -11.54 4.52
N PHE A 49 -14.41 -11.61 3.39
CA PHE A 49 -14.90 -11.12 2.10
C PHE A 49 -15.87 -12.08 1.41
N THR A 50 -15.64 -13.40 1.50
CA THR A 50 -16.48 -14.41 0.84
C THR A 50 -16.66 -15.66 1.68
N GLU A 51 -17.89 -16.17 1.72
CA GLU A 51 -18.22 -17.47 2.32
C GLU A 51 -17.88 -18.65 1.38
N GLU A 52 -17.55 -18.38 0.12
CA GLU A 52 -17.18 -19.40 -0.87
C GLU A 52 -15.69 -19.78 -0.83
N ASP A 53 -15.37 -20.97 -1.36
CA ASP A 53 -13.99 -21.43 -1.49
C ASP A 53 -13.13 -20.48 -2.35
N PHE A 54 -11.98 -20.09 -1.80
CA PHE A 54 -10.93 -19.36 -2.53
C PHE A 54 -9.63 -20.17 -2.57
N ARG A 55 -8.74 -19.77 -3.48
CA ARG A 55 -7.41 -20.36 -3.63
C ARG A 55 -6.34 -19.30 -3.73
N ILE A 56 -5.36 -19.36 -2.85
CA ILE A 56 -4.14 -18.56 -2.96
C ILE A 56 -3.29 -19.17 -4.09
N MET A 57 -3.05 -18.38 -5.13
CA MET A 57 -2.36 -18.80 -6.35
C MET A 57 -0.86 -18.53 -6.29
N ASN A 58 -0.46 -17.45 -5.62
CA ASN A 58 0.94 -17.05 -5.50
C ASN A 58 1.12 -16.11 -4.30
N ILE A 59 2.25 -16.22 -3.62
CA ILE A 59 2.73 -15.27 -2.61
C ILE A 59 4.19 -14.94 -2.96
N LYS A 60 4.51 -13.65 -3.10
CA LYS A 60 5.88 -13.20 -3.36
C LYS A 60 6.19 -11.95 -2.55
N VAL A 61 7.46 -11.77 -2.17
CA VAL A 61 7.92 -10.49 -1.61
C VAL A 61 7.83 -9.42 -2.69
N ALA A 62 7.19 -8.32 -2.35
CA ALA A 62 7.05 -7.16 -3.19
C ALA A 62 8.20 -6.19 -2.94
N ASN A 63 8.78 -5.66 -4.00
CA ASN A 63 9.82 -4.63 -3.90
C ASN A 63 9.14 -3.26 -3.83
N PHE A 64 8.55 -2.95 -2.68
CA PHE A 64 8.05 -1.63 -2.31
C PHE A 64 8.77 -1.17 -1.06
N SER A 65 9.32 0.04 -1.12
CA SER A 65 9.98 0.69 0.02
C SER A 65 8.95 1.30 0.95
N GLU A 66 7.90 1.91 0.40
CA GLU A 66 6.84 2.58 1.15
C GLU A 66 5.51 2.44 0.40
N VAL A 67 4.41 2.51 1.16
CA VAL A 67 3.04 2.50 0.65
C VAL A 67 2.32 3.73 1.19
N HIS A 68 1.75 4.54 0.31
CA HIS A 68 1.07 5.79 0.66
C HIS A 68 -0.41 5.70 0.23
N PRO A 69 -1.31 5.40 1.18
CA PRO A 69 -2.74 5.56 0.93
C PRO A 69 -3.09 7.05 0.81
N PHE A 70 -4.06 7.37 -0.03
CA PHE A 70 -4.59 8.72 -0.20
C PHE A 70 -6.11 8.67 -0.22
N GLU A 71 -6.74 9.55 0.54
CA GLU A 71 -8.20 9.64 0.59
C GLU A 71 -8.79 9.96 -0.79
N ASN A 72 -9.98 9.43 -1.08
CA ASN A 72 -10.72 9.64 -2.33
C ASN A 72 -10.04 9.10 -3.61
N SER A 73 -9.20 8.07 -3.47
CA SER A 73 -8.58 7.37 -4.59
C SER A 73 -8.81 5.87 -4.50
N ASP A 74 -9.19 5.23 -5.61
CA ASP A 74 -9.56 3.81 -5.59
C ASP A 74 -8.52 2.89 -6.26
N ARG A 75 -7.47 3.46 -6.87
CA ARG A 75 -6.47 2.70 -7.63
C ARG A 75 -5.07 2.87 -7.07
N TRP A 76 -4.28 1.82 -7.21
CA TRP A 76 -2.89 1.80 -6.78
C TRP A 76 -1.94 1.95 -7.97
N PHE A 77 -0.94 2.80 -7.83
CA PHE A 77 0.11 3.03 -8.82
C PHE A 77 1.47 2.72 -8.23
N LYS A 78 2.26 1.95 -8.98
CA LYS A 78 3.67 1.73 -8.69
C LYS A 78 4.48 2.88 -9.27
N SER A 79 5.09 3.66 -8.40
CA SER A 79 5.99 4.75 -8.75
C SER A 79 7.44 4.32 -8.53
N LYS A 80 8.27 4.48 -9.56
CA LYS A 80 9.71 4.30 -9.43
C LYS A 80 10.33 5.65 -9.14
N VAL A 81 11.14 5.74 -8.09
CA VAL A 81 11.88 6.94 -7.73
C VAL A 81 13.37 6.63 -7.75
N SER A 82 14.14 7.43 -8.48
CA SER A 82 15.60 7.36 -8.55
C SER A 82 16.19 8.47 -7.69
N LEU A 83 16.67 8.11 -6.51
CA LEU A 83 17.44 8.98 -5.63
C LEU A 83 18.82 9.21 -6.24
N VAL A 84 19.25 10.47 -6.29
CA VAL A 84 20.55 10.89 -6.79
C VAL A 84 21.35 11.41 -5.61
N ALA A 85 22.43 10.72 -5.27
CA ALA A 85 23.37 11.14 -4.24
C ALA A 85 24.75 11.38 -4.86
N LEU A 86 25.42 12.43 -4.43
CA LEU A 86 26.80 12.69 -4.82
C LEU A 86 27.74 12.02 -3.81
N ASP A 87 28.63 11.16 -4.32
CA ASP A 87 29.65 10.51 -3.50
C ASP A 87 30.80 11.49 -3.23
N GLU A 88 30.96 11.93 -1.97
CA GLU A 88 31.91 12.98 -1.60
C GLU A 88 33.39 12.57 -1.79
N GLU A 89 33.69 11.26 -1.79
CA GLU A 89 35.06 10.76 -2.03
C GLU A 89 35.42 10.72 -3.51
N SER A 90 34.50 10.30 -4.38
CA SER A 90 34.78 10.09 -5.81
C SER A 90 34.24 11.17 -6.73
N GLY A 91 33.39 12.07 -6.24
CA GLY A 91 32.69 13.09 -7.03
C GLY A 91 31.71 12.51 -8.04
N LYS A 92 31.39 11.21 -7.96
CA LYS A 92 30.48 10.52 -8.88
C LYS A 92 29.07 10.48 -8.33
N GLU A 93 28.10 10.65 -9.22
CA GLU A 93 26.69 10.47 -8.88
C GLU A 93 26.36 8.98 -8.72
N LYS A 94 25.83 8.62 -7.55
CA LYS A 94 25.26 7.31 -7.28
C LYS A 94 23.74 7.40 -7.36
N LYS A 95 23.15 6.52 -8.15
CA LYS A 95 21.69 6.42 -8.30
C LYS A 95 21.18 5.19 -7.55
N ALA A 96 20.21 5.38 -6.67
CA ALA A 96 19.50 4.31 -5.99
C ALA A 96 18.02 4.36 -6.39
N ASN A 97 17.45 3.22 -6.77
CA ASN A 97 16.04 3.15 -7.14
C ASN A 97 15.23 2.61 -5.96
N ILE A 98 14.22 3.36 -5.54
CA ILE A 98 13.18 2.92 -4.64
C ILE A 98 11.86 2.81 -5.41
N TYR A 99 10.94 2.02 -4.87
CA TYR A 99 9.62 1.83 -5.46
C TYR A 99 8.58 2.15 -4.41
N LEU A 100 7.69 3.09 -4.73
CA LEU A 100 6.58 3.47 -3.88
C LEU A 100 5.29 2.91 -4.48
N LEU A 101 4.37 2.50 -3.62
CA LEU A 101 3.00 2.24 -4.02
C LEU A 101 2.13 3.40 -3.53
N VAL A 102 1.50 4.12 -4.45
CA VAL A 102 0.71 5.31 -4.13
C VAL A 102 -0.73 5.14 -4.60
N GLN A 103 -1.69 5.55 -3.78
CA GLN A 103 -3.09 5.58 -4.18
C GLN A 103 -3.38 6.85 -4.98
N ALA A 104 -4.08 6.71 -6.12
CA ALA A 104 -4.45 7.80 -7.00
C ALA A 104 -5.58 7.39 -7.96
N ASN A 105 -6.22 8.34 -8.64
CA ASN A 105 -7.20 8.08 -9.69
C ASN A 105 -6.60 8.10 -11.10
N ASP A 106 -5.45 8.73 -11.31
CA ASP A 106 -4.78 8.70 -12.61
C ASP A 106 -3.27 8.89 -12.46
N VAL A 107 -2.55 8.80 -13.58
CA VAL A 107 -1.09 8.93 -13.60
C VAL A 107 -0.63 10.33 -13.16
N LYS A 108 -1.42 11.38 -13.40
CA LYS A 108 -1.08 12.75 -12.99
C LYS A 108 -1.20 12.87 -11.48
N GLU A 109 -2.31 12.42 -10.90
CA GLU A 109 -2.50 12.40 -9.45
C GLU A 109 -1.47 11.50 -8.77
N ALA A 110 -1.14 10.35 -9.36
CA ALA A 110 -0.09 9.47 -8.86
C ALA A 110 1.29 10.16 -8.84
N PHE A 111 1.58 10.99 -9.85
CA PHE A 111 2.80 11.81 -9.87
C PHE A 111 2.78 12.84 -8.74
N ASP A 112 1.69 13.61 -8.63
CA ASP A 112 1.53 14.64 -7.59
C ASP A 112 1.64 14.03 -6.18
N ASN A 113 1.02 12.87 -5.96
CA ASN A 113 1.06 12.12 -4.70
C ASN A 113 2.43 11.50 -4.41
N THR A 114 3.14 11.02 -5.44
CA THR A 114 4.55 10.60 -5.30
C THR A 114 5.42 11.78 -4.88
N THR A 115 5.25 12.95 -5.50
CA THR A 115 6.01 14.16 -5.14
C THR A 115 5.77 14.54 -3.68
N LYS A 116 4.51 14.55 -3.22
CA LYS A 116 4.17 14.79 -1.80
C LYS A 116 4.84 13.80 -0.85
N ALA A 117 4.80 12.50 -1.18
CA ALA A 117 5.47 11.47 -0.39
C ALA A 117 6.99 11.72 -0.28
N MET A 118 7.59 12.23 -1.36
CA MET A 118 9.01 12.52 -1.43
C MET A 118 9.41 13.89 -0.84
N GLU A 119 8.48 14.76 -0.43
CA GLU A 119 8.77 16.11 0.07
C GLU A 119 9.70 16.12 1.29
N GLN A 120 9.60 15.09 2.14
CA GLN A 120 10.43 14.96 3.35
C GLN A 120 11.81 14.36 3.07
N THR A 121 12.05 13.88 1.85
CA THR A 121 13.34 13.27 1.48
C THR A 121 14.38 14.36 1.25
N MET A 122 15.45 14.32 2.05
CA MET A 122 16.61 15.18 1.84
C MET A 122 17.46 14.63 0.68
N GLY A 123 17.27 15.17 -0.53
CA GLY A 123 18.11 14.85 -1.68
C GLY A 123 17.42 15.04 -3.02
N ASP A 124 18.21 15.10 -4.09
CA ASP A 124 17.69 15.15 -5.44
C ASP A 124 17.11 13.78 -5.83
N TYR A 125 15.95 13.79 -6.47
CA TYR A 125 15.33 12.59 -7.00
C TYR A 125 14.68 12.85 -8.36
N ASN A 126 14.48 11.77 -9.11
CA ASN A 126 13.69 11.77 -10.33
C ASN A 126 12.64 10.67 -10.25
N ILE A 127 11.53 10.82 -10.96
CA ILE A 127 10.48 9.80 -11.07
C ILE A 127 10.52 9.23 -12.50
N PRO A 128 11.25 8.13 -12.79
CA PRO A 128 11.42 7.67 -14.16
C PRO A 128 10.16 7.00 -14.74
N SER A 129 9.27 6.48 -13.89
CA SER A 129 8.09 5.76 -14.35
C SER A 129 7.01 5.66 -13.27
N ILE A 130 5.76 5.78 -13.70
CA ILE A 130 4.56 5.50 -12.89
C ILE A 130 3.69 4.55 -13.71
N THR A 131 3.25 3.46 -13.09
CA THR A 131 2.41 2.44 -13.74
C THR A 131 1.29 2.00 -12.83
N GLU A 132 0.08 1.86 -13.35
CA GLU A 132 -1.04 1.28 -12.61
C GLU A 132 -0.70 -0.14 -12.14
N SER A 133 -1.00 -0.43 -10.89
CA SER A 133 -0.72 -1.70 -10.22
C SER A 133 -1.95 -2.60 -10.28
N PRO A 134 -1.79 -3.93 -10.40
CA PRO A 134 -2.90 -4.88 -10.28
C PRO A 134 -3.35 -5.09 -8.82
N ILE A 135 -2.76 -4.37 -7.86
CA ILE A 135 -3.10 -4.44 -6.44
C ILE A 135 -4.48 -3.82 -6.25
N VAL A 136 -5.40 -4.63 -5.70
CA VAL A 136 -6.77 -4.24 -5.40
C VAL A 136 -6.84 -3.58 -4.03
N ASP A 137 -6.15 -4.16 -3.04
CA ASP A 137 -6.16 -3.64 -1.68
C ASP A 137 -4.83 -3.90 -0.95
N VAL A 138 -4.59 -3.11 0.11
CA VAL A 138 -3.40 -3.18 0.94
C VAL A 138 -3.79 -3.41 2.40
N PHE A 139 -3.25 -4.46 3.00
CA PHE A 139 -3.44 -4.83 4.39
C PHE A 139 -2.14 -4.57 5.19
N PRO A 140 -2.00 -3.40 5.84
CA PRO A 140 -0.83 -3.10 6.67
C PRO A 140 -0.72 -4.03 7.89
N TYR A 141 0.43 -4.00 8.56
CA TYR A 141 0.69 -4.85 9.72
C TYR A 141 0.07 -4.26 10.98
N PHE A 142 -1.05 -4.82 11.38
CA PHE A 142 -1.66 -4.53 12.67
C PHE A 142 -0.86 -5.22 13.78
N THR A 143 0.15 -4.55 14.34
CA THR A 143 0.25 -4.61 15.81
C THR A 143 -0.89 -3.75 16.31
N GLY A 144 -1.64 -4.16 17.33
CA GLY A 144 -2.77 -3.39 17.90
C GLY A 144 -2.41 -1.99 18.46
N GLU A 145 -1.28 -1.41 18.08
CA GLU A 145 -0.83 -0.05 18.37
C GLU A 145 -1.39 0.98 17.37
N GLU A 146 -1.71 0.62 16.12
CA GLU A 146 -2.26 1.58 15.14
C GLU A 146 -3.68 2.03 15.49
N GLU A 147 -4.52 1.14 16.02
CA GLU A 147 -5.85 1.49 16.54
C GLU A 147 -5.75 2.39 17.78
N GLN A 148 -4.65 2.31 18.54
CA GLN A 148 -4.35 3.24 19.62
C GLN A 148 -3.89 4.60 19.07
N LEU A 149 -3.08 4.65 18.02
CA LEU A 149 -2.66 5.90 17.38
C LEU A 149 -3.81 6.64 16.69
N GLU A 150 -4.72 5.92 16.03
CA GLU A 150 -5.93 6.52 15.45
C GLU A 150 -6.88 7.02 16.54
N LYS A 151 -7.14 6.23 17.60
CA LYS A 151 -7.87 6.73 18.78
C LYS A 151 -7.21 7.95 19.40
N PHE A 152 -5.87 7.98 19.47
CA PHE A 152 -5.12 9.11 20.04
C PHE A 152 -5.20 10.36 19.16
N LYS A 153 -5.13 10.23 17.83
CA LYS A 153 -5.32 11.35 16.88
C LYS A 153 -6.75 11.91 16.91
N VAL A 154 -7.75 11.06 17.07
CA VAL A 154 -9.16 11.48 17.22
C VAL A 154 -9.37 12.23 18.56
N LEU A 155 -8.65 11.86 19.61
CA LEU A 155 -8.72 12.53 20.93
C LEU A 155 -8.02 13.90 20.99
N ASP A 156 -7.04 14.16 20.12
CA ASP A 156 -6.29 15.44 20.06
C ASP A 156 -6.94 16.48 19.11
N SER A 157 -8.14 16.22 18.60
CA SER A 157 -8.94 17.18 17.84
C SER A 157 -9.83 17.99 18.80
N PRO A 158 -9.58 19.30 19.03
CA PRO A 158 -10.33 20.08 20.00
C PRO A 158 -11.64 20.62 19.40
N GLU A 159 -12.67 19.78 19.31
CA GLU A 159 -14.05 20.26 19.17
C GLU A 159 -14.96 19.51 20.14
N LEU A 160 -15.26 20.16 21.26
CA LEU A 160 -16.58 20.36 21.88
C LEU A 160 -16.38 20.95 23.28
N VAL A 161 -16.04 22.25 23.35
CA VAL A 161 -16.42 23.07 24.50
C VAL A 161 -17.62 23.90 24.07
N GLU A 162 -18.78 23.25 24.00
CA GLU A 162 -20.06 23.94 24.15
C GLU A 162 -21.00 23.08 25.00
N GLN A 163 -21.48 23.71 26.09
CA GLN A 163 -22.57 23.32 27.01
C GLN A 163 -22.14 22.27 28.07
N GLU A 164 -22.29 22.46 29.38
CA GLU A 164 -23.37 23.11 30.15
C GLU A 164 -22.89 23.70 31.51
N ASN A 165 -23.69 24.66 32.00
CA ASN A 165 -23.79 25.31 33.33
C ASN A 165 -22.92 26.53 33.65
#